data_AF-A0A968D3X9-F1
#
_entry.id   AF-A0A968D3X9-F1
#
_cell.length_a   1.000
_cell.length_b   1.000
_cell.length_c   1.000
_cell.angle_alpha   90.00
_cell.angle_beta   90.00
_cell.angle_gamma   90.00
#
_symmetry.space_group_name_H-M   'P 1'
#
loop_
_entity.id
_entity.type
_entity.pdbx_description
1 polymer ?
#
loop_
_entity_poly.entity_id
_entity_poly.type
_entity_poly.pdbx_seq_one_letter_code
_entity_poly.pdbx_strand_id
1 'polypeptide(L)' 'MDAIREQVRKVIVGQDEVVDHLLLTLLVGGHCLITGMPGTAKTLLVRTLAVALGLTFKRIQFTPDLMPTDVTGTDIIEED' A
#
# COMPACT_ATOMS: atom_id res chain seq x y z
N MET A 1 8.55 -13.86 10.46
CA MET A 1 8.43 -13.15 9.16
C MET A 1 8.27 -14.10 7.99
N ASP A 2 8.85 -15.30 8.04
CA ASP A 2 8.84 -16.22 6.89
C ASP A 2 7.44 -16.72 6.51
N ALA A 3 6.56 -16.93 7.48
CA ALA A 3 5.16 -17.25 7.22
C ALA A 3 4.44 -16.18 6.38
N ILE A 4 4.71 -14.89 6.62
CA ILE A 4 4.13 -13.77 5.84
C ILE A 4 4.68 -13.79 4.42
N ARG A 5 6.00 -13.95 4.26
CA ARG A 5 6.66 -14.05 2.95
C ARG A 5 6.07 -15.20 2.13
N GLU A 6 5.88 -16.35 2.76
CA GLU A 6 5.29 -17.52 2.12
C GLU A 6 3.85 -17.26 1.66
N GLN A 7 3.02 -16.57 2.45
CA GLN A 7 1.69 -16.18 1.99
C GLN A 7 1.72 -15.23 0.80
N VAL A 8 2.63 -14.24 0.81
CA VAL A 8 2.77 -13.28 -0.29
C VAL A 8 3.25 -13.97 -1.57
N ARG A 9 4.19 -14.92 -1.47
CA ARG A 9 4.73 -15.70 -2.61
C ARG A 9 3.70 -16.52 -3.37
N LYS A 10 2.56 -16.85 -2.75
CA LYS A 10 1.46 -17.55 -3.42
C LYS A 10 0.81 -16.71 -4.54
N VAL A 11 0.95 -15.39 -4.48
CA VAL A 11 0.33 -14.45 -5.42
C VAL A 11 1.38 -13.62 -6.15
N ILE A 12 2.48 -13.28 -5.48
CA ILE A 12 3.54 -12.42 -5.99
C ILE A 12 4.78 -13.27 -6.29
N VAL A 13 5.23 -13.23 -7.55
CA VAL A 13 6.40 -13.99 -8.01
C VAL A 13 7.55 -13.05 -8.33
N GLY A 14 8.76 -13.38 -7.85
CA GLY A 14 10.00 -12.69 -8.23
C GLY A 14 10.19 -11.28 -7.66
N GLN A 15 9.56 -10.96 -6.52
CA GLN A 15 9.62 -9.63 -5.87
C GLN A 15 10.08 -9.73 -4.40
N ASP A 16 10.87 -10.75 -4.05
CA ASP A 16 11.27 -11.03 -2.66
C ASP A 16 11.94 -9.84 -1.97
N GLU A 17 12.89 -9.20 -2.65
CA GLU A 17 13.60 -8.03 -2.10
C GLU A 17 12.65 -6.85 -1.84
N VAL A 18 11.67 -6.62 -2.73
CA VAL A 18 10.68 -5.56 -2.54
C VAL A 18 9.78 -5.87 -1.34
N VAL A 19 9.37 -7.13 -1.17
CA VAL A 19 8.61 -7.57 0.00
C VAL A 19 9.39 -7.30 1.29
N ASP A 20 10.69 -7.59 1.31
CA ASP A 20 11.54 -7.33 2.47
C ASP A 20 11.65 -5.84 2.82
N HIS A 21 11.87 -4.99 1.83
CA HIS A 21 11.89 -3.53 2.04
C HIS A 21 10.54 -2.98 2.51
N LEU A 22 9.42 -3.51 2.00
CA LEU A 22 8.08 -3.12 2.45
C LEU A 22 7.83 -3.52 3.91
N LEU A 23 8.20 -4.74 4.29
CA LEU A 23 8.11 -5.21 5.67
C LEU A 23 8.97 -4.35 6.60
N LEU A 24 10.22 -4.07 6.20
CA LEU A 24 11.11 -3.22 6.98
C LEU A 24 10.52 -1.82 7.18
N THR A 25 10.02 -1.20 6.09
CA THR A 25 9.38 0.12 6.13
C THR A 25 8.19 0.15 7.08
N LEU A 26 7.31 -0.86 7.01
CA LEU A 26 6.14 -0.97 7.88
C LEU A 26 6.54 -1.11 9.35
N LEU A 27 7.53 -1.96 9.65
CA LEU A 27 7.96 -2.21 11.03
C LEU A 27 8.59 -0.99 11.71
N VAL A 28 9.28 -0.14 10.95
CA VAL A 28 9.88 1.10 11.48
C VAL A 28 8.91 2.28 11.44
N GLY A 29 7.68 2.09 10.95
CA GLY A 29 6.67 3.15 10.81
C GLY A 29 7.00 4.17 9.71
N GLY A 30 7.78 3.78 8.70
CA GLY A 30 8.21 4.65 7.60
C GLY A 30 7.23 4.70 6.43
N HIS A 31 7.62 5.44 5.40
CA HIS A 31 6.95 5.49 4.10
C HIS A 31 7.92 5.10 2.99
N CYS A 32 7.43 4.37 1.98
CA CYS A 32 8.23 3.93 0.84
C CYS A 32 7.60 4.39 -0.48
N LEU A 33 8.44 4.64 -1.47
CA LEU A 33 8.04 4.87 -2.85
C LEU A 33 8.35 3.62 -3.68
N ILE A 34 7.33 3.07 -4.36
CA ILE A 34 7.49 1.90 -5.24
C ILE A 34 7.45 2.36 -6.70
N THR A 35 8.58 2.28 -7.39
CA THR A 35 8.72 2.68 -8.80
C THR A 35 8.81 1.46 -9.73
N GLY A 36 8.69 1.70 -11.04
CA GLY A 36 8.83 0.67 -12.06
C GLY A 36 7.74 0.76 -13.13
N MET A 37 7.88 -0.04 -14.18
CA MET A 37 6.97 -0.01 -15.35
C MET A 37 5.51 -0.30 -14.98
N PRO A 38 4.52 0.23 -15.73
CA PRO A 38 3.12 -0.17 -15.60
C PRO A 38 2.96 -1.69 -15.75
N GLY A 39 1.99 -2.29 -15.04
CA GLY A 39 1.71 -3.73 -15.13
C GLY A 39 2.62 -4.64 -14.29
N THR A 40 3.60 -4.12 -13.55
CA THR A 40 4.53 -4.89 -12.69
C THR A 40 3.94 -5.28 -11.32
N ALA A 41 2.62 -5.48 -11.25
CA ALA A 41 1.92 -5.93 -10.05
C ALA A 41 2.10 -5.09 -8.75
N LYS A 42 2.61 -3.85 -8.82
CA LYS A 42 2.83 -2.98 -7.63
C LYS A 42 1.59 -2.86 -6.71
N THR A 43 0.42 -2.63 -7.30
CA THR A 43 -0.83 -2.54 -6.53
C THR A 43 -1.22 -3.89 -5.92
N LEU A 44 -1.01 -4.98 -6.66
CA LEU A 44 -1.30 -6.34 -6.19
C LEU A 44 -0.36 -6.70 -5.02
N LEU A 45 0.93 -6.37 -5.13
CA LEU A 45 1.94 -6.57 -4.09
C LEU A 45 1.52 -5.94 -2.76
N VAL A 46 1.24 -4.63 -2.75
CA VAL A 46 0.89 -3.90 -1.52
C VAL A 46 -0.43 -4.42 -0.94
N ARG A 47 -1.43 -4.70 -1.79
CA ARG A 47 -2.71 -5.28 -1.36
C ARG A 47 -2.53 -6.68 -0.75
N THR A 48 -1.76 -7.56 -1.39
CA THR A 48 -1.50 -8.92 -0.88
C THR A 48 -0.76 -8.87 0.45
N LEU A 49 0.22 -7.98 0.59
CA LEU A 49 0.94 -7.81 1.85
C LEU A 49 0.01 -7.32 2.97
N ALA A 50 -0.86 -6.34 2.70
CA ALA A 50 -1.83 -5.86 3.67
C ALA A 50 -2.78 -6.98 4.13
N VAL A 51 -3.29 -7.80 3.20
CA VAL A 51 -4.13 -8.97 3.52
C VAL A 51 -3.37 -9.98 4.37
N ALA A 52 -2.13 -10.31 4.02
CA ALA A 52 -1.31 -11.26 4.78
C ALA A 52 -1.00 -10.79 6.21
N LEU A 53 -0.97 -9.47 6.43
CA LEU A 53 -0.75 -8.85 7.75
C LEU A 53 -2.05 -8.51 8.49
N GLY A 54 -3.23 -8.78 7.90
CA GLY A 54 -4.52 -8.40 8.49
C GLY A 54 -4.77 -6.89 8.55
N LEU A 55 -4.11 -6.11 7.69
CA LEU A 55 -4.22 -4.65 7.63
C LEU A 55 -5.32 -4.20 6.66
N THR A 56 -5.84 -2.99 6.88
CA THR A 56 -6.72 -2.34 5.89
C THR A 56 -5.89 -1.76 4.75
N PHE A 57 -6.26 -2.09 3.51
CA PHE A 57 -5.69 -1.47 2.32
C PHE A 57 -6.62 -0.39 1.78
N LYS A 58 -6.11 0.83 1.63
CA LYS A 58 -6.78 1.94 0.94
C LYS A 58 -5.88 2.43 -0.19
N ARG A 59 -6.49 2.75 -1.34
CA ARG A 59 -5.79 3.27 -2.53
C ARG A 59 -6.43 4.58 -2.96
N ILE A 60 -5.60 5.61 -3.10
CA ILE A 60 -5.98 6.89 -3.71
C ILE A 60 -5.22 6.99 -5.03
N GLN A 61 -5.95 7.17 -6.13
CA GLN A 61 -5.34 7.43 -7.43
C GLN A 61 -5.15 8.93 -7.56
N PHE A 62 -3.89 9.36 -7.72
CA PHE A 62 -3.60 10.76 -8.03
C PHE A 62 -4.07 11.06 -9.45
N THR A 63 -4.90 12.09 -9.58
CA THR A 63 -5.35 12.70 -10.83
C THR A 63 -4.96 14.19 -10.79
N PRO A 64 -4.84 14.88 -11.93
CA PRO A 64 -4.53 16.31 -11.95
C PRO A 64 -5.57 17.16 -11.22
N ASP A 65 -6.80 16.66 -11.10
CA ASP A 65 -7.92 17.35 -10.44
C ASP A 65 -8.07 16.98 -8.95
N LEU A 66 -7.24 16.08 -8.41
CA LEU A 66 -7.35 15.65 -7.02
C LEU A 66 -7.01 16.83 -6.08
N MET A 67 -7.96 17.21 -5.24
CA MET A 67 -7.81 18.28 -4.26
C MET A 67 -7.36 17.72 -2.91
N PRO A 68 -6.61 18.48 -2.08
CA PRO A 68 -6.22 18.03 -0.73
C PRO A 68 -7.41 17.59 0.13
N THR A 69 -8.55 18.28 0.01
CA THR A 69 -9.81 17.96 0.69
C THR A 69 -10.36 16.58 0.35
N ASP A 70 -10.07 16.04 -0.84
CA ASP A 70 -10.48 14.68 -1.22
C ASP A 70 -9.72 13.60 -0.42
N VAL A 71 -8.57 13.95 0.17
CA VAL A 71 -7.72 13.05 0.95
C VAL A 71 -7.88 13.27 2.45
N THR A 72 -7.88 14.53 2.90
CA THR A 72 -7.99 14.87 4.32
C THR A 72 -9.43 14.88 4.82
N GLY A 73 -10.40 14.96 3.92
CA GLY A 73 -11.79 15.26 4.25
C GLY A 73 -12.05 16.77 4.34
N THR A 74 -13.33 17.11 4.50
CA THR A 74 -13.84 18.47 4.69
C THR A 74 -14.59 18.53 6.01
N ASP A 75 -14.38 19.57 6.80
CA ASP A 75 -15.15 19.81 8.02
C ASP A 75 -16.57 20.24 7.66
N ILE A 76 -17.56 19.46 8.12
CA ILE A 76 -18.98 19.83 8.00
C ILE A 76 -19.33 20.58 9.28
N ILE A 77 -19.50 21.90 9.17
CA ILE A 77 -20.02 22.72 10.27
C ILE A 77 -21.55 22.74 10.10
N GLU A 78 -22.27 22.06 10.99
CA GLU A 78 -23.72 22.20 11.10
C GLU A 78 -24.00 23.50 11.88
N GLU A 79 -24.74 24.44 11.27
CA GLU A 79 -25.34 25.57 11.98
C GLU A 79 -26.73 25.14 12.47
N ASP A 80 -26.97 25.21 13.78
CA ASP A 80 -28.25 24.89 14.46
C ASP A 80 -29.43 25.78 13.98
#